data_AF-A0AAD4HM06-F1
#
_entry.id   AF-A0AAD4HM06-F1
#
_cell.length_a   1.000
_cell.length_b   1.000
_cell.length_c   1.000
_cell.angle_alpha   90.00
_cell.angle_beta   90.00
_cell.angle_gamma   90.00
#
_symmetry.space_group_name_H-M   'P 1'
#
loop_
_entity.id
_entity.type
_entity.pdbx_description
1 polymer ?
#
loop_
_entity_poly.entity_id
_entity_poly.type
_entity_poly.pdbx_seq_one_letter_code
_entity_poly.pdbx_strand_id
1 'polypeptide(L)'
;REDVYSYEYEDGPGPDLKNLTFDTKNGSKTPWNSRIIDLLLGELRRRGDEERWPFARSEAYFRKILRDRYKRLRMVWTCAQPKVTAKGVLETPAEVEERLITKKDKLLKVTRQTTRRRNTDDKEEDLPAWQWLQQLVKTLGECGMSSEESDLENDIETVLRVKNMVWCRAVERELDIVDHQRLADDNIF
;
A
#
# COMPACT_ATOMS: atom_id res chain seq x y z
N ARG A 1 -6.27 -2.49 33.77
CA ARG A 1 -4.83 -2.65 33.53
C ARG A 1 -4.19 -1.58 34.38
N GLU A 2 -3.33 -1.97 35.31
CA GLU A 2 -2.89 -1.10 36.41
C GLU A 2 -2.05 0.08 35.92
N ASP A 3 -1.21 -0.15 34.92
CA ASP A 3 -0.45 0.86 34.17
C ASP A 3 -1.33 1.96 33.54
N VAL A 4 -2.37 1.57 32.80
CA VAL A 4 -3.31 2.50 32.15
C VAL A 4 -4.06 3.32 33.20
N TYR A 5 -4.52 2.66 34.27
CA TYR A 5 -5.25 3.32 35.33
C TYR A 5 -4.38 4.31 36.10
N SER A 6 -3.17 3.88 36.49
CA SER A 6 -2.23 4.71 37.22
C SER A 6 -1.83 5.95 36.41
N TYR A 7 -1.56 5.80 35.11
CA TYR A 7 -1.26 6.94 34.24
C TYR A 7 -2.44 7.91 34.06
N GLU A 8 -3.67 7.39 33.96
CA GLU A 8 -4.85 8.23 33.70
C GLU A 8 -5.39 8.94 34.96
N TYR A 9 -5.17 8.38 36.15
CA TYR A 9 -5.84 8.85 37.38
C TYR A 9 -4.91 9.06 38.58
N GLU A 10 -3.68 8.55 38.57
CA GLU A 10 -2.77 8.54 39.73
C GLU A 10 -1.38 9.12 39.42
N ASP A 11 -1.26 9.91 38.34
CA ASP A 11 0.02 10.47 37.85
C ASP A 11 1.13 9.41 37.68
N GLY A 12 0.73 8.19 37.34
CA GLY A 12 1.62 7.05 37.11
C GLY A 12 2.52 7.23 35.89
N PRO A 13 3.51 6.34 35.72
CA PRO A 13 4.42 6.38 34.59
C PRO A 13 3.67 6.19 33.25
N GLY A 14 4.08 6.97 32.24
CA GLY A 14 3.54 6.84 30.89
C GLY A 14 4.00 5.57 30.16
N PRO A 15 3.46 5.32 28.95
CA PRO A 15 3.81 4.15 28.15
C PRO A 15 5.31 4.07 27.83
N ASP A 16 5.89 2.88 27.99
CA ASP A 16 7.29 2.60 27.68
C ASP A 16 7.50 2.38 26.17
N LEU A 17 8.48 3.08 25.59
CA LEU A 17 8.85 2.97 24.18
C LEU A 17 9.38 1.56 23.82
N LYS A 18 10.03 0.86 24.76
CA LYS A 18 10.60 -0.48 24.52
C LYS A 18 9.55 -1.58 24.62
N ASN A 19 8.44 -1.32 25.31
CA ASN A 19 7.35 -2.26 25.50
C ASN A 19 5.98 -1.58 25.29
N LEU A 20 5.79 -1.03 24.09
CA LEU A 20 4.57 -0.32 23.75
C LEU A 20 3.38 -1.29 23.69
N THR A 21 2.38 -1.04 24.53
CA THR A 21 1.16 -1.86 24.55
C THR A 21 -0.07 -0.97 24.61
N PHE A 22 -0.87 -1.04 23.55
CA PHE A 22 -2.12 -0.30 23.46
C PHE A 22 -3.16 -0.81 24.46
N ASP A 23 -3.98 0.10 24.98
CA ASP A 23 -5.25 -0.26 25.59
C ASP A 23 -6.30 -0.44 24.48
N THR A 24 -6.61 -1.69 24.17
CA THR A 24 -7.57 -2.07 23.13
C THR A 24 -9.04 -1.96 23.57
N LYS A 25 -9.30 -1.80 24.88
CA LYS A 25 -10.66 -1.64 25.40
C LYS A 25 -11.21 -0.26 25.02
N ASN A 26 -10.41 0.77 25.22
CA ASN A 26 -10.79 2.15 24.96
C ASN A 26 -10.44 2.62 23.53
N GLY A 27 -10.65 3.90 23.24
CA GLY A 27 -10.37 4.50 21.93
C GLY A 27 -8.97 5.13 21.83
N SER A 28 -8.59 5.57 20.63
CA SER A 28 -7.29 6.24 20.39
C SER A 28 -7.15 7.63 21.01
N LYS A 29 -8.25 8.18 21.54
CA LYS A 29 -8.28 9.51 22.17
C LYS A 29 -8.05 9.47 23.68
N THR A 30 -7.95 8.28 24.28
CA THR A 30 -7.60 8.21 25.70
C THR A 30 -6.18 8.73 25.93
N PRO A 31 -5.88 9.30 27.10
CA PRO A 31 -4.55 9.79 27.41
C PRO A 31 -3.47 8.74 27.12
N TRP A 32 -3.67 7.49 27.58
CA TRP A 32 -2.72 6.39 27.36
C TRP A 32 -2.47 6.12 25.86
N ASN A 33 -3.52 5.87 25.08
CA ASN A 33 -3.38 5.53 23.66
C ASN A 33 -2.91 6.72 22.82
N SER A 34 -3.31 7.94 23.18
CA SER A 34 -2.81 9.15 22.51
C SER A 34 -1.31 9.30 22.74
N ARG A 35 -0.84 9.06 23.96
CA ARG A 35 0.59 9.12 24.28
C ARG A 35 1.40 8.08 23.51
N ILE A 36 0.90 6.86 23.36
CA ILE A 36 1.54 5.85 22.49
C ILE A 36 1.62 6.35 21.05
N ILE A 37 0.55 6.93 20.51
CA ILE A 37 0.56 7.47 19.14
C ILE A 37 1.60 8.59 18.99
N ASP A 38 1.74 9.46 20.00
CA ASP A 38 2.76 10.52 20.01
C ASP A 38 4.18 9.96 20.02
N LEU A 39 4.43 8.91 20.82
CA LEU A 39 5.73 8.23 20.86
C LEU A 39 6.08 7.59 19.51
N LEU A 40 5.12 6.89 18.90
CA LEU A 40 5.31 6.29 17.56
C LEU A 40 5.53 7.34 16.47
N LEU A 41 4.85 8.47 16.58
CA LEU A 41 5.00 9.59 15.66
C LEU A 41 6.39 10.23 15.76
N GLY A 42 6.90 10.41 16.98
CA GLY A 42 8.27 10.89 17.21
C GLY A 42 9.30 9.94 16.61
N GLU A 43 9.16 8.64 16.84
CA GLU A 43 10.07 7.62 16.31
C GLU A 43 10.02 7.54 14.78
N LEU A 44 8.84 7.64 14.18
CA LEU A 44 8.67 7.63 12.72
C LEU A 44 9.34 8.85 12.07
N ARG A 45 9.31 10.02 12.72
CA ARG A 45 10.02 11.20 12.24
C ARG A 45 11.53 11.03 12.35
N ARG A 46 12.01 10.59 13.52
CA ARG A 46 13.43 10.32 13.77
C ARG A 46 14.03 9.41 12.69
N ARG A 47 13.34 8.29 12.39
CA ARG A 47 13.78 7.38 11.32
C ARG A 47 13.66 7.98 9.94
N GLY A 48 12.58 8.72 9.66
CA GLY A 48 12.42 9.40 8.37
C GLY A 48 13.56 10.38 8.07
N ASP A 49 14.03 11.09 9.09
CA ASP A 49 15.17 12.02 8.98
C ASP A 49 16.51 11.27 8.84
N GLU A 50 16.73 10.23 9.65
CA GLU A 50 17.96 9.40 9.61
C GLU A 50 18.12 8.65 8.29
N GLU A 51 17.05 8.03 7.81
CA GLU A 51 17.02 7.23 6.59
C GLU A 51 16.75 8.08 5.34
N ARG A 52 16.62 9.41 5.49
CA ARG A 52 16.38 10.38 4.40
C ARG A 52 15.24 9.97 3.47
N TRP A 53 14.09 9.63 4.04
CA TRP A 53 12.94 9.17 3.25
C TRP A 53 12.51 10.24 2.22
N PRO A 54 12.23 9.84 0.96
CA PRO A 54 11.98 10.79 -0.12
C PRO A 54 10.63 11.52 -0.02
N PHE A 55 9.80 11.18 0.97
CA PHE A 55 8.48 11.77 1.16
C PHE A 55 8.39 12.52 2.49
N ALA A 56 8.58 13.83 2.43
CA ALA A 56 8.18 14.70 3.53
C ALA A 56 6.64 14.78 3.59
N ARG A 57 6.06 14.40 4.74
CA ARG A 57 4.62 14.52 5.02
C ARG A 57 4.41 15.25 6.33
N SER A 58 3.26 15.90 6.46
CA SER A 58 2.92 16.64 7.67
C SER A 58 2.73 15.71 8.87
N GLU A 59 3.01 16.23 10.07
CA GLU A 59 2.75 15.49 11.31
C GLU A 59 1.28 15.05 11.40
N ALA A 60 0.35 15.94 11.01
CA ALA A 60 -1.08 15.65 10.98
C ALA A 60 -1.42 14.44 10.09
N TYR A 61 -0.70 14.27 8.98
CA TYR A 61 -0.87 13.12 8.08
C TYR A 61 -0.47 11.82 8.78
N PHE A 62 0.72 11.74 9.37
CA PHE A 62 1.18 10.55 10.06
C PHE A 62 0.33 10.23 11.29
N ARG A 63 -0.04 11.26 12.07
CA ARG A 63 -0.96 11.12 13.20
C ARG A 63 -2.30 10.52 12.77
N LYS A 64 -2.84 10.95 11.63
CA LYS A 64 -4.08 10.37 11.06
C LYS A 64 -3.89 8.90 10.70
N ILE A 65 -2.79 8.56 10.02
CA ILE A 65 -2.46 7.17 9.68
C ILE A 65 -2.35 6.29 10.92
N LEU A 66 -1.61 6.72 11.94
CA LEU A 66 -1.43 5.97 13.18
C LEU A 66 -2.78 5.75 13.89
N ARG A 67 -3.63 6.78 13.94
CA ARG A 67 -5.00 6.65 14.47
C ARG A 67 -5.83 5.63 13.68
N ASP A 68 -5.75 5.66 12.35
CA ASP A 68 -6.50 4.72 11.52
C ASP A 68 -5.95 3.29 11.61
N ARG A 69 -4.63 3.12 11.74
CA ARG A 69 -4.00 1.82 12.03
C ARG A 69 -4.46 1.27 13.38
N TYR A 70 -4.48 2.10 14.42
CA TYR A 70 -5.01 1.72 15.73
C TYR A 70 -6.49 1.32 15.65
N LYS A 71 -7.33 2.07 14.93
CA LYS A 71 -8.75 1.70 14.75
C LYS A 71 -8.88 0.30 14.14
N ARG A 72 -8.07 -0.02 13.13
CA ARG A 72 -8.03 -1.35 12.52
C ARG A 72 -7.58 -2.42 13.51
N LEU A 73 -6.52 -2.15 14.29
CA LEU A 73 -6.06 -3.04 15.36
C LEU A 73 -7.19 -3.34 16.35
N ARG A 74 -7.86 -2.30 16.85
CA ARG A 74 -8.98 -2.44 17.78
C ARG A 74 -10.13 -3.25 17.17
N MET A 75 -10.50 -2.99 15.92
CA MET A 75 -11.54 -3.77 15.23
C MET A 75 -11.19 -5.25 15.14
N VAL A 76 -9.95 -5.58 14.81
CA VAL A 76 -9.47 -6.97 14.75
C VAL A 76 -9.50 -7.60 16.14
N TRP A 77 -8.96 -6.91 17.15
CA TRP A 77 -8.96 -7.37 18.53
C TRP A 77 -10.37 -7.62 19.06
N THR A 78 -11.31 -6.69 18.84
CA THR A 78 -12.73 -6.85 19.22
C THR A 78 -13.40 -8.00 18.49
N CYS A 79 -13.08 -8.24 17.22
CA CYS A 79 -13.59 -9.40 16.49
C CYS A 79 -13.06 -10.72 17.03
N ALA A 80 -11.84 -10.72 17.56
CA ALA A 80 -11.18 -11.88 18.14
C ALA A 80 -11.55 -12.13 19.62
N GLN A 81 -12.32 -11.24 20.27
CA GLN A 81 -12.82 -11.53 21.61
C GLN A 81 -13.86 -12.66 21.54
N PRO A 82 -13.88 -13.56 22.56
CA PRO A 82 -14.95 -14.54 22.72
C PRO A 82 -16.32 -13.86 22.82
N LYS A 83 -17.32 -14.46 22.19
CA LYS A 83 -18.71 -13.99 22.23
C LYS A 83 -19.60 -14.97 22.95
N VAL A 84 -20.72 -14.48 23.44
CA VAL A 84 -21.76 -15.34 24.00
C VAL A 84 -22.50 -16.00 22.84
N THR A 85 -22.52 -17.33 22.85
CA THR A 85 -23.23 -18.16 21.87
C THR A 85 -24.75 -18.06 22.05
N ALA A 86 -25.52 -18.57 21.08
CA ALA A 86 -26.98 -18.62 21.19
C ALA A 86 -27.49 -19.41 22.40
N LYS A 87 -26.66 -20.29 22.97
CA LYS A 87 -26.98 -21.08 24.17
C LYS A 87 -26.64 -20.34 25.47
N GLY A 88 -26.19 -19.09 25.40
CA GLY A 88 -25.79 -18.30 26.57
C GLY A 88 -24.40 -18.64 27.12
N VAL A 89 -23.65 -19.53 26.46
CA VAL A 89 -22.30 -19.96 26.87
C VAL A 89 -21.24 -19.14 26.14
N LEU A 90 -20.15 -18.79 26.80
CA LEU A 90 -19.02 -18.08 26.17
C LEU A 90 -18.28 -19.01 25.20
N GLU A 91 -17.98 -18.52 24.00
CA GLU A 91 -17.17 -19.24 23.00
C GLU A 91 -15.83 -19.68 23.61
N THR A 92 -15.46 -20.93 23.35
CA THR A 92 -14.13 -21.47 23.59
C THR A 92 -13.12 -20.87 22.60
N PRO A 93 -11.80 -20.90 22.90
CA PRO A 93 -10.78 -20.43 21.97
C PRO A 93 -10.86 -21.08 20.58
N ALA A 94 -11.18 -22.38 20.51
CA ALA A 94 -11.35 -23.10 19.25
C ALA A 94 -12.56 -22.59 18.43
N GLU A 95 -13.69 -22.32 19.09
CA GLU A 95 -14.88 -21.76 18.44
C GLU A 95 -14.63 -20.32 17.94
N VAL A 96 -13.86 -19.51 18.69
CA VAL A 96 -13.43 -18.18 18.25
C VAL A 96 -12.57 -18.27 16.99
N GLU A 97 -11.60 -19.17 16.99
CA GLU A 97 -10.72 -19.39 15.84
C GLU A 97 -11.50 -19.83 14.60
N GLU A 98 -12.37 -20.83 14.74
CA GLU A 98 -13.23 -21.32 13.66
C GLU A 98 -14.11 -20.19 13.09
N ARG A 99 -14.68 -19.36 13.97
CA ARG A 99 -15.47 -18.19 13.57
C ARG A 99 -14.65 -17.18 12.78
N LEU A 100 -13.40 -16.92 13.19
CA LEU A 100 -12.51 -15.99 12.49
C LEU A 100 -12.09 -16.53 11.12
N ILE A 101 -11.74 -17.83 11.02
CA ILE A 101 -11.41 -18.51 9.76
C ILE A 101 -12.60 -18.44 8.80
N THR A 102 -13.78 -18.86 9.27
CA THR A 102 -15.01 -18.85 8.48
C THR A 102 -15.35 -17.45 7.97
N LYS A 103 -15.17 -16.42 8.80
CA LYS A 103 -15.40 -15.02 8.40
C LYS A 103 -14.40 -14.57 7.33
N LYS A 104 -13.11 -14.92 7.48
CA LYS A 104 -12.07 -14.63 6.49
C LYS A 104 -12.37 -15.29 5.16
N ASP A 105 -12.76 -16.56 5.15
CA ASP A 105 -13.07 -17.30 3.92
C ASP A 105 -14.28 -16.73 3.20
N LYS A 106 -15.34 -16.37 3.93
CA LYS A 106 -16.50 -15.67 3.36
C LYS A 106 -16.09 -14.35 2.71
N LEU A 107 -15.27 -13.55 3.40
CA LEU A 107 -14.78 -12.28 2.86
C LEU A 107 -13.97 -12.50 1.57
N LEU A 108 -13.03 -13.45 1.57
CA LEU A 108 -12.22 -13.77 0.40
C LEU A 108 -13.06 -14.24 -0.79
N LYS A 109 -14.10 -15.05 -0.55
CA LYS A 109 -15.05 -15.47 -1.59
C LYS A 109 -15.75 -14.27 -2.23
N VAL A 110 -16.29 -13.36 -1.40
CA VAL A 110 -16.95 -12.13 -1.88
C VAL A 110 -15.97 -11.25 -2.66
N THR A 111 -14.77 -11.00 -2.13
CA THR A 111 -13.74 -10.19 -2.82
C THR A 111 -13.40 -10.76 -4.19
N ARG A 112 -13.17 -12.08 -4.29
CA ARG A 112 -12.90 -12.74 -5.58
C ARG A 112 -14.06 -12.56 -6.56
N GLN A 113 -15.29 -12.68 -6.10
CA GLN A 113 -16.47 -12.49 -6.93
C GLN A 113 -16.58 -11.03 -7.43
N THR A 114 -16.36 -10.05 -6.55
CA THR A 114 -16.37 -8.63 -6.93
C THR A 114 -15.27 -8.30 -7.94
N THR A 115 -14.04 -8.79 -7.74
CA THR A 115 -12.94 -8.61 -8.70
C THR A 115 -13.28 -9.22 -10.06
N ARG A 116 -13.86 -10.44 -10.07
CA ARG A 116 -14.26 -11.08 -11.33
C ARG A 116 -15.32 -10.28 -12.08
N ARG A 117 -16.33 -9.74 -11.39
CA ARG A 117 -17.38 -8.91 -12.00
C ARG A 117 -16.81 -7.63 -12.61
N ARG A 118 -15.94 -6.93 -11.88
CA ARG A 118 -15.27 -5.74 -12.39
C ARG A 118 -14.47 -6.03 -13.65
N ASN A 119 -13.69 -7.12 -13.65
CA ASN A 119 -12.89 -7.51 -14.80
C ASN A 119 -13.70 -8.03 -16.01
N THR A 120 -14.99 -8.32 -15.84
CA THR A 120 -15.89 -8.68 -16.97
C THR A 120 -16.63 -7.49 -17.52
N ASP A 121 -17.03 -6.53 -16.67
CA ASP A 121 -17.74 -5.33 -17.11
C ASP A 121 -16.80 -4.33 -17.82
N ASP A 122 -15.50 -4.32 -17.48
CA ASP A 122 -14.49 -3.47 -18.15
C ASP A 122 -14.12 -3.97 -19.58
N LYS A 123 -14.63 -5.13 -20.04
CA LYS A 123 -14.28 -5.67 -21.37
C LYS A 123 -15.00 -4.99 -22.54
N GLU A 124 -16.15 -4.37 -22.31
CA GLU A 124 -16.91 -3.66 -23.35
C GLU A 124 -16.45 -2.20 -23.50
N GLU A 125 -15.94 -1.57 -22.45
CA GLU A 125 -15.43 -0.18 -22.49
C GLU A 125 -14.03 -0.05 -23.10
N ASP A 126 -13.27 -1.14 -23.19
CA ASP A 126 -11.89 -1.10 -23.70
C ASP A 126 -11.79 -1.10 -25.24
N LEU A 127 -12.85 -1.48 -25.96
CA LEU A 127 -12.82 -1.58 -27.43
C LEU A 127 -12.41 -0.26 -28.12
N PRO A 128 -12.94 0.92 -27.74
CA PRO A 128 -12.49 2.20 -28.29
C PRO A 128 -11.03 2.52 -27.96
N ALA A 129 -10.55 2.15 -26.78
CA ALA A 129 -9.16 2.34 -26.37
C ALA A 129 -8.20 1.46 -27.19
N TRP A 130 -8.58 0.20 -27.45
CA TRP A 130 -7.83 -0.72 -28.31
C TRP A 130 -7.85 -0.30 -29.78
N GLN A 131 -8.98 0.21 -30.28
CA GLN A 131 -9.08 0.78 -31.63
C GLN A 131 -8.19 2.02 -31.80
N TRP A 132 -8.19 2.92 -30.81
CA TRP A 132 -7.29 4.08 -30.80
C TRP A 132 -5.82 3.67 -30.78
N LEU A 133 -5.44 2.70 -29.93
CA LEU A 133 -4.08 2.18 -29.87
C LEU A 133 -3.67 1.54 -31.22
N GLN A 134 -4.57 0.79 -31.85
CA GLN A 134 -4.33 0.20 -33.16
C GLN A 134 -4.14 1.26 -34.25
N GLN A 135 -4.95 2.32 -34.24
CA GLN A 135 -4.77 3.46 -35.14
C GLN A 135 -3.43 4.15 -34.92
N LEU A 136 -3.04 4.38 -33.67
CA LEU A 136 -1.76 4.99 -33.31
C LEU A 136 -0.57 4.14 -33.78
N VAL A 137 -0.61 2.82 -33.58
CA VAL A 137 0.45 1.91 -34.04
C VAL A 137 0.51 1.86 -35.56
N LYS A 138 -0.62 1.89 -36.27
CA LYS A 138 -0.63 1.95 -37.74
C LYS A 138 -0.05 3.25 -38.28
N THR A 139 -0.45 4.39 -37.72
CA THR A 139 0.07 5.71 -38.13
C THR A 139 1.55 5.87 -37.83
N LEU A 140 2.03 5.37 -36.68
CA LEU A 140 3.45 5.39 -36.33
C LEU A 140 4.26 4.26 -36.97
N GLY A 141 3.61 3.23 -37.53
CA GLY A 141 4.26 2.05 -38.09
C GLY A 141 4.54 2.14 -39.59
N GLU A 142 3.58 2.63 -40.38
CA GLU A 142 3.76 2.77 -41.84
C GLU A 142 4.54 4.03 -42.23
N CYS A 143 4.57 5.07 -41.38
CA CYS A 143 5.29 6.32 -41.64
C CYS A 143 6.37 6.66 -40.59
N GLY A 144 6.50 5.89 -39.51
CA GLY A 144 7.41 6.20 -38.39
C GLY A 144 8.70 5.39 -38.35
N MET A 145 9.12 4.79 -39.48
CA MET A 145 10.52 4.46 -39.69
C MET A 145 11.15 5.58 -40.51
N SER A 146 11.92 6.41 -39.81
CA SER A 146 12.78 7.48 -40.33
C SER A 146 13.42 7.12 -41.68
N SER A 147 12.93 7.74 -42.77
CA SER A 147 13.76 7.92 -43.97
C SER A 147 14.48 9.25 -43.82
N GLU A 148 15.80 9.17 -43.77
CA GLU A 148 16.68 10.29 -44.12
C GLU A 148 16.30 10.77 -45.55
N GLU A 149 16.33 12.09 -45.79
CA GLU A 149 16.00 12.81 -47.04
C GLU A 149 14.51 13.09 -47.37
N SER A 150 14.02 14.29 -47.03
CA SER A 150 13.59 15.27 -48.06
C SER A 150 13.31 16.64 -47.45
N ASP A 151 14.00 17.66 -47.96
CA ASP A 151 13.65 19.07 -47.81
C ASP A 151 12.39 19.34 -48.63
N LEU A 152 11.21 19.32 -48.02
CA LEU A 152 10.04 20.01 -48.56
C LEU A 152 9.23 20.67 -47.45
N GLU A 153 9.24 22.00 -47.52
CA GLU A 153 8.43 22.96 -46.79
C GLU A 153 6.93 22.77 -47.15
N ASN A 154 6.04 22.96 -46.17
CA ASN A 154 4.57 22.79 -46.19
C ASN A 154 4.00 21.37 -46.03
N ASP A 155 3.96 20.90 -44.79
CA ASP A 155 2.69 20.68 -44.08
C ASP A 155 2.99 20.52 -42.59
N ILE A 156 2.12 21.01 -41.70
CA ILE A 156 2.30 20.88 -40.25
C ILE A 156 2.00 19.42 -39.87
N GLU A 157 2.97 18.55 -40.08
CA GLU A 157 2.94 17.19 -39.57
C GLU A 157 3.21 17.28 -38.06
N THR A 158 2.18 16.99 -37.25
CA THR A 158 2.34 16.90 -35.79
C THR A 158 3.22 15.70 -35.43
N VAL A 159 4.53 15.92 -35.45
CA VAL A 159 5.52 14.94 -34.99
C VAL A 159 5.39 14.80 -33.47
N LEU A 160 4.70 13.74 -33.04
CA LEU A 160 4.63 13.35 -31.63
C LEU A 160 5.96 12.73 -31.22
N ARG A 161 6.87 13.55 -30.67
CA ARG A 161 8.10 13.03 -30.06
C ARG A 161 7.76 12.37 -28.73
N VAL A 162 8.05 11.07 -28.62
CA VAL A 162 7.97 10.37 -27.33
C VAL A 162 8.96 11.03 -26.37
N LYS A 163 8.43 11.62 -25.30
CA LYS A 163 9.24 12.26 -24.26
C LYS A 163 10.10 11.18 -23.63
N ASN A 164 11.39 11.20 -23.92
CA ASN A 164 12.35 10.27 -23.35
C ASN A 164 12.45 10.54 -21.84
N MET A 165 11.76 9.70 -21.06
CA MET A 165 11.62 9.88 -19.62
C MET A 165 12.99 9.73 -18.97
N VAL A 166 13.28 10.52 -17.93
CA VAL A 166 14.62 10.59 -17.32
C VAL A 166 15.12 9.20 -16.87
N TRP A 167 14.20 8.30 -16.50
CA TRP A 167 14.50 6.92 -16.12
C TRP A 167 14.82 5.98 -17.30
N CYS A 168 14.46 6.32 -18.54
CA CYS A 168 14.80 5.55 -19.75
C CYS A 168 16.13 5.98 -20.38
N ARG A 169 16.72 7.11 -19.95
CA ARG A 169 17.89 7.72 -20.61
C ARG A 169 19.17 6.90 -20.53
N ALA A 170 19.23 5.93 -19.63
CA ALA A 170 20.40 5.08 -19.41
C ALA A 170 20.02 3.60 -19.36
N VAL A 171 18.92 3.20 -20.02
CA VAL A 171 18.44 1.81 -19.96
C VAL A 171 19.49 0.82 -20.44
N GLU A 172 20.28 1.17 -21.46
CA GLU A 172 21.42 0.37 -21.93
C GLU A 172 22.46 0.18 -20.84
N ARG A 173 22.82 1.24 -20.09
CA ARG A 173 23.75 1.14 -18.96
C ARG A 173 23.20 0.26 -17.83
N GLU A 174 21.91 0.36 -17.53
CA GLU A 174 21.29 -0.45 -16.48
C GLU A 174 21.15 -1.93 -16.90
N LEU A 175 20.88 -2.19 -18.19
CA LEU A 175 20.87 -3.53 -18.75
C LEU A 175 22.27 -4.14 -18.80
N ASP A 176 23.30 -3.36 -19.12
CA ASP A 176 24.71 -3.78 -19.06
C ASP A 176 25.10 -4.23 -17.66
N ILE A 177 24.63 -3.56 -16.60
CA ILE A 177 24.87 -3.97 -15.21
C ILE A 177 24.22 -5.34 -14.93
N VAL A 178 22.99 -5.55 -15.38
CA VAL A 178 22.29 -6.83 -15.23
C VAL A 178 23.01 -7.94 -15.99
N ASP A 179 23.48 -7.67 -17.21
CA ASP A 179 24.18 -8.67 -18.02
C ASP A 179 25.57 -8.99 -17.44
N HIS A 180 26.29 -8.01 -16.89
CA HIS A 180 27.53 -8.26 -16.15
C HIS A 180 27.30 -9.11 -14.90
N GLN A 181 26.19 -8.90 -14.20
CA GLN A 181 25.81 -9.71 -13.04
C GLN A 181 25.52 -11.17 -13.44
N ARG A 182 24.82 -11.38 -14.56
CA ARG A 182 24.50 -12.72 -15.09
C ARG A 182 25.76 -13.48 -15.53
N LEU A 183 26.70 -12.79 -16.19
CA LEU A 183 27.98 -13.37 -16.57
C LEU A 183 28.86 -13.71 -15.36
N ALA A 184 28.77 -12.95 -14.27
CA ALA A 184 29.46 -13.26 -13.02
C ALA A 184 28.84 -14.47 -12.30
N ASP A 185 27.52 -14.58 -12.29
CA ASP A 185 26.80 -15.70 -11.66
C ASP A 185 26.96 -17.02 -12.44
N ASP A 186 27.07 -16.97 -13.78
CA ASP A 186 27.35 -18.16 -14.62
C ASP A 186 28.78 -18.71 -14.42
N ASN A 187 29.70 -17.96 -13.79
CA ASN A 187 31.06 -18.41 -13.44
C ASN A 187 31.18 -19.01 -12.02
N ILE A 188 30.06 -19.22 -11.32
CA ILE A 188 30.02 -19.75 -9.94
C ILE A 188 29.67 -21.26 -9.89
N PHE A 189 29.69 -21.97 -11.02
CA PHE A 189 29.59 -23.44 -11.08
C PHE A 189 30.75 -24.08 -11.85
#